data_AF-A0A0C4DL89-F1
#
_entry.id   AF-A0A0C4DL89-F1
#
_cell.length_a   1.000
_cell.length_b   1.000
_cell.length_c   1.000
_cell.angle_alpha   90.00
_cell.angle_beta   90.00
_cell.angle_gamma   90.00
#
_symmetry.space_group_name_H-M   'P 1'
#
loop_
_entity.id
_entity.type
_entity.pdbx_description
1 polymer ?
#
loop_
_entity_poly.entity_id
_entity_poly.type
_entity_poly.pdbx_seq_one_letter_code
_entity_poly.pdbx_strand_id
1 'polypeptide(L)'
;MDEPPPGKPEEVPREDVARGRIAQGTVEGRAQPCRVILRTRVTNISGPPEDRARNLGQIFCLHVLNRQLKTGPDDDDDDDDGRPFDVVHLLPLCDSPHPVHAWFMYDLNFDSQAAPQDLAQIPHEVYLCSLIDGRWIFTRRGIWSDEARKRSSSHQWGGSPKVKSPGSKH
;
A
#
# COMPACT_ATOMS: atom_id res chain seq x y z
N MET A 1 -19.04 14.73 -66.07
CA MET A 1 -18.19 14.79 -64.86
C MET A 1 -19.13 14.48 -63.71
N ASP A 2 -19.14 13.22 -63.27
CA ASP A 2 -20.00 12.74 -62.20
C ASP A 2 -19.25 12.90 -60.87
N GLU A 3 -19.84 13.67 -59.95
CA GLU A 3 -19.37 13.76 -58.56
C GLU A 3 -19.70 12.47 -57.80
N PRO A 4 -18.77 11.94 -56.98
CA PRO A 4 -19.07 10.80 -56.12
C PRO A 4 -19.96 11.21 -54.92
N PRO A 5 -20.81 10.30 -54.41
CA PRO A 5 -21.74 10.61 -53.33
C PRO A 5 -21.02 10.80 -51.99
N PRO A 6 -21.58 11.62 -51.07
CA PRO A 6 -20.95 11.88 -49.78
C PRO A 6 -20.90 10.62 -48.91
N GLY A 7 -19.70 10.33 -48.39
CA GLY A 7 -19.42 9.24 -47.47
C GLY A 7 -20.25 9.36 -46.18
N LYS A 8 -20.71 8.20 -45.68
CA LYS A 8 -21.44 8.09 -44.41
C LYS A 8 -20.55 8.60 -43.26
N PRO A 9 -21.12 9.26 -42.24
CA PRO A 9 -20.36 9.66 -41.06
C PRO A 9 -19.86 8.42 -40.33
N GLU A 10 -18.55 8.37 -40.12
CA GLU A 10 -17.84 7.36 -39.33
C GLU A 10 -18.25 7.53 -37.85
N GLU A 11 -18.98 6.54 -37.32
CA GLU A 11 -19.33 6.48 -35.91
C GLU A 11 -18.05 6.32 -35.09
N VAL A 12 -17.61 7.43 -34.49
CA VAL A 12 -16.50 7.43 -33.53
C VAL A 12 -16.89 6.57 -32.33
N PRO A 13 -16.13 5.51 -31.99
CA PRO A 13 -16.41 4.72 -30.80
C PRO A 13 -16.31 5.63 -29.58
N ARG A 14 -17.40 5.72 -28.82
CA ARG A 14 -17.42 6.42 -27.54
C ARG A 14 -16.40 5.74 -26.63
N GLU A 15 -15.30 6.44 -26.36
CA GLU A 15 -14.39 6.08 -25.29
C GLU A 15 -15.21 6.07 -23.99
N ASP A 16 -15.40 4.87 -23.43
CA ASP A 16 -15.84 4.69 -22.06
C ASP A 16 -14.78 5.31 -21.15
N VAL A 17 -14.92 6.61 -20.92
CA VAL A 17 -14.31 7.32 -19.80
C VAL A 17 -14.81 6.58 -18.57
N ALA A 18 -13.98 5.67 -18.07
CA ALA A 18 -14.14 4.98 -16.80
C ALA A 18 -14.20 6.05 -15.71
N ARG A 19 -15.42 6.58 -15.50
CA ARG A 19 -15.78 7.37 -14.35
C ARG A 19 -15.43 6.52 -13.15
N GLY A 20 -14.40 6.95 -12.42
CA GLY A 20 -13.99 6.36 -11.16
C GLY A 20 -15.22 6.15 -10.30
N ARG A 21 -15.55 4.88 -10.06
CA ARG A 21 -16.51 4.52 -9.02
C ARG A 21 -15.85 4.91 -7.71
N ILE A 22 -16.26 6.06 -7.20
CA ILE A 22 -16.11 6.40 -5.79
C ILE A 22 -16.96 5.37 -5.06
N ALA A 23 -16.33 4.33 -4.51
CA ALA A 23 -17.00 3.41 -3.61
C ALA A 23 -17.21 4.12 -2.27
N GLN A 24 -18.24 4.96 -2.21
CA GLN A 24 -18.87 5.30 -0.94
C GLN A 24 -19.64 4.07 -0.48
N GLY A 25 -19.09 3.40 0.52
CA GLY A 25 -19.73 2.35 1.28
C GLY A 25 -19.28 2.48 2.72
N THR A 26 -19.98 3.32 3.48
CA THR A 26 -19.90 3.31 4.94
C THR A 26 -20.58 2.03 5.41
N VAL A 27 -19.77 1.03 5.72
CA VAL A 27 -20.11 -0.06 6.63
C VAL A 27 -19.11 0.05 7.77
N GLU A 28 -19.58 0.20 9.00
CA GLU A 28 -18.79 0.05 10.23
C GLU A 28 -18.36 -1.42 10.42
N GLY A 29 -17.74 -2.00 9.39
CA GLY A 29 -16.98 -3.23 9.49
C GLY A 29 -15.55 -2.87 9.82
N ARG A 30 -14.92 -3.57 10.77
CA ARG A 30 -13.47 -3.51 10.96
C ARG A 30 -12.80 -3.62 9.59
N ALA A 31 -11.93 -2.67 9.27
CA ALA A 31 -11.20 -2.70 8.01
C ALA A 31 -10.47 -4.05 7.88
N GLN A 32 -10.62 -4.71 6.74
CA GLN A 32 -10.13 -6.07 6.56
C GLN A 32 -8.59 -6.10 6.58
N PRO A 33 -7.96 -7.11 7.23
CA PRO A 33 -6.52 -7.34 7.15
C PRO A 33 -6.06 -7.46 5.70
N CYS A 34 -4.98 -6.77 5.36
CA CYS A 34 -4.46 -6.77 3.99
C CYS A 34 -2.96 -6.50 3.97
N ARG A 35 -2.22 -7.26 3.16
CA ARG A 35 -0.81 -6.96 2.85
C ARG A 35 -0.74 -6.10 1.59
N VAL A 36 -0.25 -4.89 1.73
CA VAL A 36 -0.03 -3.97 0.60
C VAL A 36 1.45 -3.94 0.25
N ILE A 37 1.75 -4.11 -1.05
CA ILE A 37 3.10 -4.08 -1.59
C ILE A 37 3.16 -2.97 -2.64
N LEU A 38 4.01 -1.98 -2.40
CA LEU A 38 4.17 -0.82 -3.26
C LEU A 38 5.52 -0.88 -3.96
N ARG A 39 5.56 -0.44 -5.21
CA ARG A 39 6.80 -0.21 -5.95
C ARG A 39 6.87 1.22 -6.41
N THR A 40 7.96 1.92 -6.10
CA THR A 40 8.19 3.29 -6.56
C THR A 40 9.66 3.64 -6.59
N ARG A 41 9.99 4.79 -7.21
CA ARG A 41 11.32 5.38 -7.16
C ARG A 41 11.52 6.07 -5.81
N VAL A 42 12.54 5.67 -5.05
CA VAL A 42 12.71 6.13 -3.65
C VAL A 42 12.91 7.63 -3.53
N THR A 43 13.56 8.27 -4.50
CA THR A 43 13.77 9.72 -4.51
C THR A 43 12.51 10.53 -4.82
N ASN A 44 11.40 9.89 -5.21
CA ASN A 44 10.11 10.58 -5.34
C ASN A 44 9.44 10.80 -3.97
N ILE A 45 9.85 10.04 -2.95
CA ILE A 45 9.29 10.12 -1.60
C ILE A 45 10.00 11.27 -0.87
N SER A 46 9.23 12.23 -0.40
CA SER A 46 9.74 13.38 0.33
C SER A 46 10.24 12.98 1.73
N GLY A 47 11.17 13.78 2.25
CA GLY A 47 11.75 13.60 3.59
C GLY A 47 13.10 12.87 3.61
N PRO A 48 13.69 12.71 4.81
CA PRO A 48 14.92 11.96 5.01
C PRO A 48 14.80 10.51 4.54
N PRO A 49 15.89 9.89 4.06
CA PRO A 49 15.87 8.50 3.60
C PRO A 49 15.27 7.48 4.59
N GLU A 50 15.56 7.64 5.88
CA GLU A 50 15.10 6.80 6.99
C GLU A 50 13.57 6.83 7.16
N ASP A 51 12.91 7.94 6.79
CA ASP A 51 11.47 8.12 6.96
C ASP A 51 10.66 7.68 5.74
N ARG A 52 11.31 7.35 4.62
CA ARG A 52 10.62 7.14 3.33
C ARG A 52 9.60 6.01 3.36
N ALA A 53 9.90 4.92 4.07
CA ALA A 53 8.96 3.82 4.21
C ALA A 53 7.69 4.28 4.95
N ARG A 54 7.84 5.03 6.04
CA ARG A 54 6.70 5.59 6.77
C ARG A 54 5.94 6.62 5.94
N ASN A 55 6.65 7.53 5.29
CA ASN A 55 6.06 8.60 4.48
C ASN A 55 5.28 8.04 3.30
N LEU A 56 5.81 7.06 2.57
CA LEU A 56 5.07 6.43 1.47
C LEU A 56 3.81 5.70 1.99
N GLY A 57 3.91 5.00 3.11
CA GLY A 57 2.76 4.35 3.76
C GLY A 57 1.67 5.37 4.13
N GLN A 58 2.06 6.52 4.70
CA GLN A 58 1.15 7.61 5.01
C GLN A 58 0.49 8.19 3.76
N ILE A 59 1.27 8.46 2.70
CA ILE A 59 0.75 8.97 1.43
C ILE A 59 -0.27 7.98 0.85
N PHE A 60 0.06 6.68 0.81
CA PHE A 60 -0.85 5.65 0.33
C PHE A 60 -2.15 5.60 1.13
N CYS A 61 -2.07 5.54 2.47
CA CYS A 61 -3.25 5.46 3.32
C CYS A 61 -4.16 6.67 3.14
N LEU A 62 -3.60 7.88 3.04
CA LEU A 62 -4.39 9.08 2.80
C LEU A 62 -5.06 9.08 1.42
N HIS A 63 -4.31 8.72 0.37
CA HIS A 63 -4.82 8.82 -1.01
C HIS A 63 -5.76 7.68 -1.40
N VAL A 64 -5.46 6.45 -0.97
CA VAL A 64 -6.17 5.24 -1.41
C VAL A 64 -7.19 4.79 -0.40
N LEU A 65 -6.91 4.94 0.91
CA LEU A 65 -7.76 4.42 1.98
C LEU A 65 -8.51 5.53 2.74
N ASN A 66 -8.26 6.80 2.44
CA ASN A 66 -8.83 7.95 3.11
C ASN A 66 -8.67 7.90 4.65
N ARG A 67 -7.51 7.45 5.13
CA ARG A 67 -7.17 7.40 6.56
C ARG A 67 -5.68 7.63 6.79
N GLN A 68 -5.30 7.96 8.02
CA GLN A 68 -3.88 7.97 8.41
C GLN A 68 -3.31 6.56 8.51
N LEU A 69 -1.99 6.43 8.35
CA LEU A 69 -1.27 5.22 8.73
C LEU A 69 -1.32 5.09 10.25
N LYS A 70 -1.81 3.95 10.75
CA LYS A 70 -2.01 3.70 12.17
C LYS A 70 -0.90 2.78 12.67
N THR A 71 0.32 3.26 12.80
CA THR A 71 1.37 2.41 13.39
C THR A 71 0.99 2.07 14.83
N GLY A 72 1.34 0.86 15.29
CA GLY A 72 1.03 0.42 16.66
C GLY A 72 1.60 1.35 17.72
N PRO A 73 1.19 1.21 18.99
CA PRO A 73 1.62 2.09 20.07
C PRO A 73 3.14 2.20 20.06
N ASP A 74 3.62 3.44 20.11
CA ASP A 74 5.03 3.72 20.40
C ASP A 74 5.33 3.10 21.77
N ASP A 75 6.58 2.67 21.99
CA ASP A 75 7.00 1.81 23.13
C ASP A 75 6.72 2.37 24.55
N ASP A 76 6.07 3.54 24.66
CA ASP A 76 5.77 4.28 25.88
C ASP A 76 4.27 4.30 26.28
N ASP A 77 3.36 3.78 25.45
CA ASP A 77 1.93 3.71 25.77
C ASP A 77 1.54 2.27 26.16
N ASP A 78 1.28 2.03 27.45
CA ASP A 78 0.74 0.78 28.03
C ASP A 78 -0.69 0.44 27.53
N ASP A 79 -1.25 1.25 26.63
CA ASP A 79 -2.56 1.05 26.02
C ASP A 79 -2.47 0.11 24.79
N ASP A 80 -2.14 -1.17 25.02
CA ASP A 80 -2.53 -2.24 24.09
C ASP A 80 -4.05 -2.43 24.19
N ASP A 81 -4.79 -1.47 23.65
CA ASP A 81 -6.26 -1.46 23.56
C ASP A 81 -6.80 -2.62 22.67
N GLY A 82 -5.92 -3.51 22.17
CA GLY A 82 -6.27 -4.59 21.24
C GLY A 82 -6.79 -4.08 19.90
N ARG A 83 -6.49 -2.84 19.54
CA ARG A 83 -6.94 -2.23 18.29
C ARG A 83 -6.00 -2.62 17.14
N PRO A 84 -6.54 -2.99 15.96
CA PRO A 84 -5.71 -3.28 14.81
C PRO A 84 -4.86 -2.08 14.39
N PHE A 85 -3.60 -2.36 14.05
CA PHE A 85 -2.61 -1.37 13.63
C PHE A 85 -1.93 -1.77 12.33
N ASP A 86 -1.20 -0.85 11.73
CA ASP A 86 -0.44 -1.05 10.50
C ASP A 86 1.03 -1.30 10.84
N VAL A 87 1.64 -2.28 10.16
CA VAL A 87 3.07 -2.58 10.29
C VAL A 87 3.80 -2.18 9.02
N VAL A 88 4.91 -1.46 9.19
CA VAL A 88 5.82 -1.07 8.11
C VAL A 88 6.99 -2.05 8.06
N HIS A 89 7.21 -2.68 6.92
CA HIS A 89 8.38 -3.54 6.70
C HIS A 89 9.49 -2.76 6.00
N LEU A 90 10.68 -2.75 6.59
CA LEU A 90 11.87 -2.15 6.00
C LEU A 90 12.51 -3.12 5.01
N LEU A 91 12.29 -2.88 3.72
CA LEU A 91 12.83 -3.70 2.63
C LEU A 91 14.15 -3.14 2.09
N PRO A 92 14.98 -3.96 1.42
CA PRO A 92 16.22 -3.48 0.81
C PRO A 92 16.00 -2.28 -0.11
N LEU A 93 16.93 -1.32 -0.05
CA LEU A 93 16.98 -0.11 -0.88
C LEU A 93 15.90 0.93 -0.60
N CYS A 94 15.01 0.74 0.39
CA CYS A 94 13.93 1.70 0.69
C CYS A 94 14.44 3.11 1.08
N ASP A 95 15.63 3.16 1.66
CA ASP A 95 16.37 4.34 2.12
C ASP A 95 17.51 4.74 1.15
N SER A 96 17.59 4.15 -0.04
CA SER A 96 18.72 4.41 -0.94
C SER A 96 18.79 5.90 -1.32
N PRO A 97 19.96 6.56 -1.23
CA PRO A 97 20.10 7.95 -1.66
C PRO A 97 19.99 8.10 -3.19
N HIS A 98 20.05 6.99 -3.93
CA HIS A 98 20.03 6.96 -5.38
C HIS A 98 18.61 6.81 -5.95
N PRO A 99 18.38 7.24 -7.19
CA PRO A 99 17.07 7.18 -7.86
C PRO A 99 16.67 5.76 -8.32
N VAL A 100 16.65 4.80 -7.39
CA VAL A 100 16.31 3.40 -7.67
C VAL A 100 14.83 3.13 -7.43
N HIS A 101 14.29 2.13 -8.14
CA HIS A 101 12.96 1.60 -7.84
C HIS A 101 13.09 0.53 -6.75
N ALA A 102 12.46 0.76 -5.60
CA ALA A 102 12.41 -0.16 -4.50
C ALA A 102 10.98 -0.66 -4.25
N TRP A 103 10.90 -1.76 -3.51
CA TRP A 103 9.65 -2.30 -2.99
C TRP A 103 9.46 -1.83 -1.56
N PHE A 104 8.20 -1.66 -1.17
CA PHE A 104 7.77 -1.32 0.18
C PHE A 104 6.61 -2.24 0.55
N MET A 105 6.50 -2.60 1.83
CA MET A 105 5.47 -3.54 2.27
C MET A 105 4.86 -3.10 3.59
N TYR A 106 3.54 -3.25 3.65
CA TYR A 106 2.72 -2.85 4.78
C TYR A 106 1.72 -3.94 5.10
N ASP A 107 1.60 -4.25 6.38
CA ASP A 107 0.53 -5.12 6.88
C ASP A 107 -0.52 -4.22 7.51
N LEU A 108 -1.64 -4.05 6.81
CA LEU A 108 -2.69 -3.13 7.22
C LEU A 108 -3.72 -3.85 8.08
N ASN A 109 -4.17 -3.15 9.13
CA ASN A 109 -5.13 -3.68 10.10
C ASN A 109 -4.69 -5.03 10.69
N PHE A 110 -3.39 -5.16 10.97
CA PHE A 110 -2.83 -6.27 11.74
C PHE A 110 -3.39 -6.24 13.16
N ASP A 111 -3.86 -7.39 13.63
CA ASP A 111 -4.39 -7.60 14.97
C ASP A 111 -3.53 -8.67 15.64
N SER A 112 -2.76 -8.26 16.65
CA SER A 112 -1.86 -9.14 17.40
C SER A 112 -2.61 -10.13 18.31
N GLN A 113 -3.85 -9.81 18.66
CA GLN A 113 -4.71 -10.63 19.53
C GLN A 113 -5.58 -11.60 18.72
N ALA A 114 -5.73 -11.37 17.41
CA ALA A 114 -6.39 -12.30 16.53
C ALA A 114 -5.63 -13.63 16.44
N ALA A 115 -6.38 -14.72 16.24
CA ALA A 115 -5.77 -16.02 15.98
C ALA A 115 -4.78 -15.92 14.80
N PRO A 116 -3.67 -16.69 14.82
CA PRO A 116 -2.68 -16.66 13.76
C PRO A 116 -3.35 -16.76 12.39
N GLN A 117 -3.22 -15.70 11.60
CA GLN A 117 -3.76 -15.66 10.25
C GLN A 117 -2.77 -16.38 9.33
N ASP A 118 -3.28 -17.35 8.56
CA ASP A 118 -2.49 -17.92 7.46
C ASP A 118 -2.26 -16.81 6.43
N LEU A 119 -1.00 -16.43 6.23
CA LEU A 119 -0.60 -15.39 5.27
C LEU A 119 -1.14 -15.70 3.85
N ALA A 120 -1.33 -16.98 3.50
CA ALA A 120 -1.91 -17.36 2.22
C ALA A 120 -3.38 -16.91 2.05
N GLN A 121 -4.11 -16.72 3.15
CA GLN A 121 -5.50 -16.27 3.17
C GLN A 121 -5.63 -14.74 3.23
N ILE A 122 -4.56 -14.04 3.58
CA ILE A 122 -4.55 -12.58 3.65
C ILE A 122 -4.50 -12.02 2.22
N PRO A 123 -5.42 -11.11 1.85
CA PRO A 123 -5.35 -10.41 0.56
C PRO A 123 -4.00 -9.72 0.39
N HIS A 124 -3.37 -9.94 -0.75
CA HIS A 124 -2.16 -9.23 -1.16
C HIS A 124 -2.51 -8.27 -2.28
N GLU A 125 -2.29 -6.97 -2.07
CA GLU A 125 -2.50 -5.96 -3.09
C GLU A 125 -1.17 -5.34 -3.51
N VAL A 126 -0.98 -5.20 -4.82
CA VAL A 126 0.26 -4.69 -5.39
C VAL A 126 -0.02 -3.44 -6.19
N TYR A 127 0.78 -2.40 -5.99
CA TYR A 127 0.65 -1.13 -6.70
C TYR A 127 1.99 -0.65 -7.26
N LEU A 128 1.94 -0.10 -8.46
CA LEU A 128 2.96 0.81 -8.97
C LEU A 128 2.58 2.23 -8.55
N CYS A 129 3.48 2.92 -7.85
CA CYS A 129 3.26 4.28 -7.41
C CYS A 129 4.14 5.22 -8.22
N SER A 130 3.52 6.17 -8.91
CA SER A 130 4.19 7.16 -9.74
C SER A 130 3.92 8.56 -9.20
N LEU A 131 4.93 9.44 -9.24
CA LEU A 131 4.77 10.86 -8.98
C LEU A 131 4.80 11.59 -10.32
N ILE A 132 3.66 12.17 -10.72
CA ILE A 132 3.49 12.86 -11.99
C ILE A 132 2.97 14.26 -11.68
N ASP A 133 3.67 15.30 -12.12
CA ASP A 133 3.33 16.71 -11.88
C ASP A 133 3.03 17.01 -10.40
N GLY A 134 3.83 16.44 -9.50
CA GLY A 134 3.69 16.60 -8.05
C GLY A 134 2.52 15.82 -7.42
N ARG A 135 1.83 14.96 -8.19
CA ARG A 135 0.69 14.17 -7.73
C ARG A 135 1.01 12.68 -7.74
N TRP A 136 0.63 12.00 -6.66
CA TRP A 136 0.78 10.56 -6.54
C TRP A 136 -0.34 9.83 -7.29
N ILE A 137 0.06 8.89 -8.14
CA ILE A 137 -0.83 7.98 -8.87
C ILE A 137 -0.52 6.55 -8.42
N PHE A 138 -1.56 5.86 -7.93
CA PHE A 138 -1.48 4.48 -7.46
C PHE A 138 -2.20 3.57 -8.44
N THR A 139 -1.44 2.80 -9.22
CA THR A 139 -2.01 1.88 -10.21
C THR A 139 -1.90 0.46 -9.68
N ARG A 140 -3.04 -0.19 -9.42
CA ARG A 140 -3.08 -1.60 -9.00
C ARG A 140 -2.50 -2.50 -10.10
N ARG A 141 -1.61 -3.41 -9.73
CA ARG A 141 -0.91 -4.34 -10.64
C ARG A 141 -1.14 -5.79 -10.22
N GLY A 142 -2.31 -6.33 -10.54
CA GLY A 142 -2.61 -7.75 -10.26
C GLY A 142 -1.64 -8.74 -10.92
N ILE A 143 -1.06 -8.37 -12.07
CA ILE A 143 -0.04 -9.17 -12.76
C ILE A 143 1.28 -9.32 -11.97
N TRP A 144 1.51 -8.48 -10.95
CA TRP A 144 2.71 -8.55 -10.11
C TRP A 144 2.45 -9.31 -8.80
N SER A 145 1.23 -9.80 -8.57
CA SER A 145 0.85 -10.47 -7.33
C SER A 145 1.74 -11.67 -6.99
N ASP A 146 2.14 -12.47 -7.98
CA ASP A 146 2.99 -13.64 -7.75
C ASP A 146 4.42 -13.25 -7.37
N GLU A 147 5.01 -12.27 -8.05
CA GLU A 147 6.35 -11.77 -7.70
C GLU A 147 6.34 -11.13 -6.31
N ALA A 148 5.31 -10.33 -6.03
CA ALA A 148 5.14 -9.66 -4.75
C ALA A 148 4.96 -10.67 -3.61
N ARG A 149 4.16 -11.74 -3.83
CA ARG A 149 3.99 -12.84 -2.87
C ARG A 149 5.30 -13.62 -2.65
N LYS A 150 6.06 -13.88 -3.72
CA LYS A 150 7.37 -14.53 -3.61
C LYS A 150 8.37 -13.68 -2.82
N ARG A 151 8.32 -12.35 -2.93
CA ARG A 151 9.16 -11.43 -2.15
C ARG A 151 8.67 -11.28 -0.71
N SER A 152 7.36 -11.38 -0.47
CA SER A 152 6.77 -11.29 0.87
C SER A 152 6.83 -12.59 1.66
N SER A 153 7.14 -13.73 1.05
CA SER A 153 7.22 -15.02 1.74
C SER A 153 8.26 -15.08 2.85
N SER A 154 9.33 -14.27 2.77
CA SER A 154 10.33 -14.14 3.82
C SER A 154 9.95 -13.16 4.93
N HIS A 155 8.83 -12.44 4.80
CA HIS A 155 8.40 -11.40 5.72
C HIS A 155 7.16 -11.87 6.48
N GLN A 156 7.32 -12.06 7.79
CA GLN A 156 6.24 -12.48 8.67
C GLN A 156 5.10 -11.45 8.68
N TRP A 157 3.84 -11.92 8.74
CA TRP A 157 2.67 -11.05 8.97
C TRP A 157 2.74 -10.40 10.34
N GLY A 158 2.56 -9.08 10.40
CA GLY A 158 2.69 -8.29 11.63
C GLY A 158 4.13 -7.95 12.03
N GLY A 159 5.12 -8.31 11.20
CA GLY A 159 6.53 -8.14 11.51
C GLY A 159 7.05 -9.17 12.53
N SER A 160 8.30 -9.02 12.94
CA SER A 160 8.85 -9.84 14.02
C SER A 160 8.31 -9.37 15.36
N PRO A 161 7.91 -10.29 16.27
CA PRO A 161 7.53 -9.90 17.62
C PRO A 161 8.68 -9.13 18.28
N LYS A 162 8.40 -7.94 18.81
CA LYS A 162 9.35 -7.25 19.69
C LYS A 162 9.61 -8.19 20.86
N VAL A 163 10.82 -8.75 20.95
CA VAL A 163 11.25 -9.51 22.13
C VAL A 163 11.25 -8.50 23.29
N LYS A 164 10.28 -8.62 24.20
CA LYS A 164 10.30 -7.85 25.45
C LYS A 164 11.60 -8.22 26.16
N SER A 165 12.57 -7.31 26.20
CA SER A 165 13.75 -7.46 27.03
C SER A 165 13.29 -7.78 28.45
N PRO A 166 13.73 -8.88 29.08
CA PRO A 166 13.36 -9.15 30.45
C PRO A 166 13.87 -7.99 31.30
N GLY A 167 12.92 -7.31 31.96
CA GLY A 167 13.14 -6.07 32.69
C GLY A 167 14.34 -6.17 33.62
N SER A 168 15.22 -5.17 33.53
CA SER A 168 16.24 -4.93 34.52
C SER A 168 15.53 -4.59 35.84
N LYS A 169 15.48 -5.56 36.75
CA LYS A 169 15.07 -5.30 38.13
C LYS A 169 16.21 -4.52 38.79
N HIS A 170 15.91 -3.28 39.19
CA HIS A 170 16.70 -2.53 40.15
C HIS A 170 16.65 -3.19 41.54
#